data_AF-I3TEU6-F1
#
_entry.id   AF-I3TEU6-F1
#
_cell.length_a   1.000
_cell.length_b   1.000
_cell.length_c   1.000
_cell.angle_alpha   90.00
_cell.angle_beta   90.00
_cell.angle_gamma   90.00
#
_symmetry.space_group_name_H-M   'P 1'
#
loop_
_entity.id
_entity.type
_entity.pdbx_description
1 polymer ?
#
loop_
_entity_poly.entity_id
_entity_poly.type
_entity_poly.pdbx_seq_one_letter_code
_entity_poly.pdbx_strand_id
1 'polypeptide(L)'
;MGNLLEKARENPWQLALECRAGGCDIVEAGRALRHLLLNDTSRGLELLRALKSNLDPFIFLELLSNAVDPELLDWVEASVRSEVIVDSLRQGRLNDVYGYVSLLELMPFLGMGEEAAGITSDLLKKACELSNADETRAAELVRLVANGPMTTLGLDRVAQVISAVEPEGCHVCCLEVIVEMLNSIVLSYPPKSVFAHRTLLTRVGELLNKVLDTALKTVESDKEAPTRVFRGVSAFLSQLRSLASDSKSHEEFSAMRSSVIERLGELGEKLGLDRELGSLDRAL
;
A
#
# COMPACT_ATOMS: atom_id res chain seq x y z
N MET A 1 -0.45 -29.71 -20.29
CA MET A 1 -1.67 -28.98 -19.84
C MET A 1 -2.51 -29.70 -18.77
N GLY A 2 -2.97 -30.97 -18.90
CA GLY A 2 -3.91 -31.58 -17.94
C GLY A 2 -3.43 -31.66 -16.47
N ASN A 3 -2.18 -32.09 -16.24
CA ASN A 3 -1.67 -32.32 -14.88
C ASN A 3 -1.43 -31.02 -14.08
N LEU A 4 -0.86 -29.98 -14.69
CA LEU A 4 -0.55 -28.72 -13.98
C LEU A 4 -1.80 -27.90 -13.65
N LEU A 5 -2.79 -27.88 -14.54
CA LEU A 5 -4.06 -27.18 -14.29
C LEU A 5 -4.86 -27.86 -13.17
N GLU A 6 -4.88 -29.19 -13.14
CA GLU A 6 -5.53 -29.95 -12.05
C GLU A 6 -4.80 -29.73 -10.72
N LYS A 7 -3.48 -29.86 -10.70
CA LYS A 7 -2.66 -29.54 -9.51
C LYS A 7 -2.89 -28.11 -9.00
N ALA A 8 -2.96 -27.15 -9.91
CA ALA A 8 -3.23 -25.76 -9.59
C ALA A 8 -4.61 -25.56 -8.94
N ARG A 9 -5.63 -26.30 -9.38
CA ARG A 9 -6.98 -26.24 -8.79
C ARG A 9 -7.05 -26.92 -7.42
N GLU A 10 -6.36 -28.04 -7.27
CA GLU A 10 -6.38 -28.84 -6.05
C GLU A 10 -5.58 -28.17 -4.93
N ASN A 11 -4.35 -27.71 -5.23
CA ASN A 11 -3.47 -27.09 -4.24
C ASN A 11 -2.48 -26.09 -4.89
N PRO A 12 -2.89 -24.81 -5.06
CA PRO A 12 -2.05 -23.78 -5.68
C PRO A 12 -0.72 -23.55 -4.96
N TRP A 13 -0.70 -23.67 -3.62
CA TRP A 13 0.49 -23.46 -2.79
C TRP A 13 1.52 -24.58 -2.96
N GLN A 14 1.06 -25.83 -3.01
CA GLN A 14 1.93 -26.97 -3.28
C GLN A 14 2.57 -26.85 -4.67
N LEU A 15 1.78 -26.46 -5.68
CA LEU A 15 2.31 -26.22 -7.01
C LEU A 15 3.38 -25.11 -7.02
N ALA A 16 3.16 -24.01 -6.31
CA ALA A 16 4.13 -22.91 -6.23
C ALA A 16 5.46 -23.36 -5.58
N LEU A 17 5.42 -24.23 -4.58
CA LEU A 17 6.61 -24.83 -3.98
C LEU A 17 7.34 -25.78 -4.95
N GLU A 18 6.59 -26.59 -5.71
CA GLU A 18 7.16 -27.44 -6.76
C GLU A 18 7.84 -26.60 -7.84
N CYS A 19 7.22 -25.50 -8.26
CA CYS A 19 7.82 -24.55 -9.20
C CYS A 19 9.10 -23.93 -8.67
N ARG A 20 9.11 -23.48 -7.41
CA ARG A 20 10.31 -22.94 -6.76
C ARG A 20 11.47 -23.94 -6.73
N ALA A 21 11.18 -25.23 -6.56
CA ALA A 21 12.17 -26.30 -6.58
C ALA A 21 12.64 -26.68 -7.99
N GLY A 22 12.18 -25.99 -9.04
CA GLY A 22 12.51 -26.29 -10.45
C GLY A 22 11.73 -27.48 -11.02
N GLY A 23 10.68 -27.95 -10.34
CA GLY A 23 9.87 -29.11 -10.73
C GLY A 23 8.71 -28.80 -11.67
N CYS A 24 8.54 -27.55 -12.11
CA CYS A 24 7.45 -27.14 -12.98
C CYS A 24 7.93 -26.46 -14.26
N ASP A 25 7.15 -26.61 -15.33
CA ASP A 25 7.30 -25.84 -16.55
C ASP A 25 6.65 -24.46 -16.35
N ILE A 26 7.47 -23.41 -16.36
CA ILE A 26 7.04 -22.03 -16.11
C ILE A 26 6.05 -21.53 -17.17
N VAL A 27 6.18 -21.97 -18.42
CA VAL A 27 5.26 -21.59 -19.49
C VAL A 27 3.91 -22.27 -19.29
N GLU A 28 3.89 -23.56 -18.97
CA GLU A 28 2.65 -24.26 -18.64
C GLU A 28 1.99 -23.72 -17.37
N ALA A 29 2.77 -23.32 -16.36
CA ALA A 29 2.26 -22.70 -15.14
C ALA A 29 1.61 -21.33 -15.44
N GLY A 30 2.22 -20.51 -16.31
CA GLY A 30 1.65 -19.26 -16.79
C GLY A 30 0.32 -19.47 -17.52
N ARG A 31 0.23 -20.48 -18.40
CA ARG A 31 -1.03 -20.84 -19.07
C ARG A 31 -2.11 -21.33 -18.10
N ALA A 32 -1.73 -22.12 -17.11
CA ALA A 32 -2.65 -22.59 -16.06
C ALA A 32 -3.19 -21.41 -15.24
N LEU A 33 -2.31 -20.47 -14.85
CA LEU A 33 -2.69 -19.24 -14.17
C LEU A 33 -3.70 -18.43 -14.98
N ARG A 34 -3.39 -18.14 -16.25
CA ARG A 34 -4.32 -17.45 -17.16
C ARG A 34 -5.68 -18.14 -17.21
N HIS A 35 -5.68 -19.45 -17.46
CA HIS A 35 -6.91 -20.23 -17.56
C HIS A 35 -7.76 -20.10 -16.30
N LEU A 36 -7.15 -20.19 -15.13
CA LEU A 36 -7.85 -20.07 -13.86
C LEU A 36 -8.32 -18.63 -13.60
N LEU A 37 -7.53 -17.60 -13.89
CA LEU A 37 -7.99 -16.21 -13.72
C LEU A 37 -9.28 -15.94 -14.53
N LEU A 38 -9.34 -16.41 -15.77
CA LEU A 38 -10.47 -16.21 -16.68
C LEU A 38 -11.68 -17.10 -16.39
N ASN A 39 -11.49 -18.33 -15.88
CA ASN A 39 -12.57 -19.34 -15.79
C ASN A 39 -12.88 -19.83 -14.37
N ASP A 40 -11.98 -19.63 -13.42
CA ASP A 40 -12.10 -20.03 -12.01
C ASP A 40 -11.37 -19.02 -11.12
N THR A 41 -11.86 -17.77 -11.17
CA THR A 41 -11.13 -16.59 -10.70
C THR A 41 -10.59 -16.75 -9.28
N SER A 42 -11.36 -17.30 -8.34
CA SER A 42 -10.87 -17.43 -6.95
C SER A 42 -9.64 -18.34 -6.86
N ARG A 43 -9.60 -19.43 -7.64
CA ARG A 43 -8.42 -20.30 -7.74
C ARG A 43 -7.28 -19.64 -8.51
N GLY A 44 -7.58 -18.88 -9.55
CA GLY A 44 -6.57 -18.10 -10.28
C GLY A 44 -5.88 -17.08 -9.38
N LEU A 45 -6.65 -16.35 -8.57
CA LEU A 45 -6.14 -15.39 -7.60
C LEU A 45 -5.30 -16.06 -6.50
N GLU A 46 -5.73 -17.21 -6.00
CA GLU A 46 -4.95 -17.98 -5.02
C GLU A 46 -3.62 -18.47 -5.61
N LEU A 47 -3.65 -18.99 -6.84
CA LEU A 47 -2.43 -19.41 -7.54
C LEU A 47 -1.48 -18.24 -7.80
N LEU A 48 -2.00 -17.09 -8.26
CA LEU A 48 -1.20 -15.89 -8.46
C LEU A 48 -0.41 -15.53 -7.20
N ARG A 49 -1.11 -15.49 -6.05
CA ARG A 49 -0.50 -15.18 -4.76
C ARG A 49 0.55 -16.21 -4.37
N ALA A 50 0.21 -17.50 -4.50
CA ALA A 50 1.12 -18.58 -4.17
C ALA A 50 2.42 -18.50 -5.00
N LEU A 51 2.31 -18.28 -6.30
CA LEU A 51 3.46 -18.13 -7.20
C LEU A 51 4.27 -16.88 -6.86
N LYS A 52 3.62 -15.72 -6.68
CA LYS A 52 4.29 -14.45 -6.32
C LYS A 52 5.08 -14.57 -5.01
N SER A 53 4.55 -15.27 -4.02
CA SER A 53 5.19 -15.42 -2.71
C SER A 53 6.33 -16.44 -2.67
N ASN A 54 6.41 -17.36 -3.64
CA ASN A 54 7.38 -18.48 -3.59
C ASN A 54 8.43 -18.44 -4.69
N LEU A 55 8.17 -17.77 -5.81
CA LEU A 55 9.12 -17.68 -6.92
C LEU A 55 10.04 -16.46 -6.76
N ASP A 56 11.27 -16.60 -7.25
CA ASP A 56 12.16 -15.45 -7.40
C ASP A 56 11.51 -14.42 -8.33
N PRO A 57 11.64 -13.11 -8.07
CA PRO A 57 10.92 -12.07 -8.82
C PRO A 57 11.11 -12.16 -10.34
N PHE A 58 12.31 -12.48 -10.82
CA PHE A 58 12.58 -12.63 -12.25
C PHE A 58 11.82 -13.82 -12.87
N ILE A 59 11.78 -14.96 -12.17
CA ILE A 59 11.05 -16.16 -12.62
C ILE A 59 9.55 -15.89 -12.60
N PHE A 60 9.06 -15.18 -11.57
CA PHE A 60 7.66 -14.80 -11.49
C PHE A 60 7.24 -13.87 -12.64
N LEU A 61 8.06 -12.88 -12.99
CA LEU A 61 7.78 -11.98 -14.11
C LEU A 61 7.84 -12.72 -15.46
N GLU A 62 8.76 -13.67 -15.63
CA GLU A 62 8.78 -14.55 -16.80
C GLU A 62 7.49 -15.37 -16.90
N LEU A 63 7.04 -15.99 -15.80
CA LEU A 63 5.77 -16.71 -15.74
C LEU A 63 4.59 -15.81 -16.13
N LEU A 64 4.55 -14.60 -15.57
CA LEU A 64 3.49 -13.64 -15.84
C LEU A 64 3.47 -13.24 -17.32
N SER A 65 4.62 -13.03 -17.94
CA SER A 65 4.71 -12.73 -19.38
C SER A 65 4.12 -13.83 -20.27
N ASN A 66 4.14 -15.09 -19.81
CA ASN A 66 3.53 -16.23 -20.50
C ASN A 66 2.03 -16.41 -20.19
N ALA A 67 1.53 -15.75 -19.14
CA ALA A 67 0.10 -15.72 -18.80
C ALA A 67 -0.64 -14.57 -19.50
N VAL A 68 0.06 -13.46 -19.77
CA VAL A 68 -0.53 -12.21 -20.25
C VAL A 68 -0.77 -12.23 -21.76
N ASP A 69 -2.02 -11.97 -22.14
CA ASP A 69 -2.47 -11.72 -23.50
C ASP A 69 -3.60 -10.67 -23.50
N PRO A 70 -4.07 -10.19 -24.66
CA PRO A 70 -5.11 -9.15 -24.71
C PRO A 70 -6.38 -9.51 -23.94
N GLU A 71 -6.81 -10.77 -23.99
CA GLU A 71 -8.01 -11.24 -23.26
C GLU A 71 -7.82 -11.13 -21.74
N LEU A 72 -6.65 -11.52 -21.22
CA LEU A 72 -6.35 -11.39 -19.79
C LEU A 72 -6.25 -9.91 -19.38
N LEU A 73 -5.68 -9.05 -20.21
CA LEU A 73 -5.59 -7.61 -19.93
C LEU A 73 -6.97 -6.96 -19.84
N ASP A 74 -7.85 -7.23 -20.81
CA ASP A 74 -9.24 -6.76 -20.81
C ASP A 74 -9.98 -7.24 -19.55
N TRP A 75 -9.74 -8.49 -19.14
CA TRP A 75 -10.31 -9.05 -17.92
C TRP A 75 -9.77 -8.36 -16.66
N VAL A 76 -8.47 -8.10 -16.58
CA VAL A 76 -7.84 -7.37 -15.45
C VAL A 76 -8.45 -5.99 -15.32
N GLU A 77 -8.57 -5.24 -16.42
CA GLU A 77 -9.17 -3.90 -16.43
C GLU A 77 -10.63 -3.92 -15.94
N ALA A 78 -11.42 -4.92 -16.35
CA ALA A 78 -12.81 -5.06 -15.94
C ALA A 78 -12.98 -5.54 -14.49
N SER A 79 -12.05 -6.36 -13.99
CA SER A 79 -12.21 -7.11 -12.73
C SER A 79 -11.49 -6.44 -11.55
N VAL A 80 -10.34 -5.82 -11.78
CA VAL A 80 -9.56 -5.14 -10.74
C VAL A 80 -10.09 -3.71 -10.59
N ARG A 81 -11.18 -3.55 -9.85
CA ARG A 81 -11.82 -2.25 -9.57
C ARG A 81 -12.01 -2.05 -8.08
N SER A 82 -11.99 -0.79 -7.65
CA SER A 82 -12.09 -0.44 -6.23
C SER A 82 -13.42 -0.92 -5.62
N GLU A 83 -14.52 -0.89 -6.37
CA GLU A 83 -15.83 -1.44 -5.96
C GLU A 83 -15.76 -2.95 -5.70
N VAL A 84 -15.15 -3.71 -6.62
CA VAL A 84 -15.07 -5.17 -6.52
C VAL A 84 -14.25 -5.59 -5.30
N ILE A 85 -13.13 -4.91 -5.05
CA ILE A 85 -12.25 -5.15 -3.91
C ILE A 85 -12.98 -4.83 -2.60
N VAL A 86 -13.62 -3.67 -2.51
CA VAL A 86 -14.35 -3.26 -1.30
C VAL A 86 -15.55 -4.16 -1.01
N ASP A 87 -16.31 -4.56 -2.04
CA ASP A 87 -17.44 -5.48 -1.85
C ASP A 87 -16.98 -6.87 -1.42
N SER A 88 -15.85 -7.35 -1.97
CA SER A 88 -15.23 -8.61 -1.52
C SER A 88 -14.79 -8.53 -0.05
N LEU A 89 -14.22 -7.41 0.36
CA LEU A 89 -13.82 -7.16 1.75
C LEU A 89 -15.03 -7.13 2.69
N ARG A 90 -16.12 -6.44 2.30
CA ARG A 90 -17.38 -6.40 3.07
C ARG A 90 -18.00 -7.77 3.26
N GLN A 91 -17.91 -8.62 2.25
CA GLN A 91 -18.40 -10.01 2.27
C GLN A 91 -17.44 -10.98 2.98
N GLY A 92 -16.28 -10.51 3.47
CA GLY A 92 -15.28 -11.36 4.12
C GLY A 92 -14.52 -12.29 3.17
N ARG A 93 -14.58 -12.06 1.86
CA ARG A 93 -13.85 -12.83 0.84
C ARG A 93 -12.39 -12.37 0.74
N LEU A 94 -11.65 -12.54 1.84
CA LEU A 94 -10.28 -12.03 1.96
C LEU A 94 -9.34 -12.56 0.88
N ASN A 95 -9.45 -13.84 0.50
CA ASN A 95 -8.61 -14.39 -0.57
C ASN A 95 -8.74 -13.61 -1.89
N ASP A 96 -9.97 -13.26 -2.25
CA ASP A 96 -10.26 -12.47 -3.45
C ASP A 96 -9.66 -11.05 -3.29
N VAL A 97 -9.81 -10.41 -2.12
CA VAL A 97 -9.22 -9.10 -1.82
C VAL A 97 -7.70 -9.11 -2.00
N TYR A 98 -6.99 -10.01 -1.33
CA TYR A 98 -5.52 -10.11 -1.47
C TYR A 98 -5.12 -10.43 -2.92
N GLY A 99 -5.92 -11.24 -3.62
CA GLY A 99 -5.70 -11.59 -5.01
C GLY A 99 -5.80 -10.38 -5.95
N TYR A 100 -6.89 -9.62 -5.85
CA TYR A 100 -7.09 -8.42 -6.66
C TYR A 100 -6.07 -7.32 -6.33
N VAL A 101 -5.70 -7.15 -5.06
CA VAL A 101 -4.62 -6.22 -4.68
C VAL A 101 -3.27 -6.68 -5.25
N SER A 102 -3.01 -8.00 -5.29
CA SER A 102 -1.80 -8.54 -5.94
C SER A 102 -1.80 -8.28 -7.45
N LEU A 103 -2.95 -8.37 -8.12
CA LEU A 103 -3.07 -7.99 -9.53
C LEU A 103 -2.84 -6.48 -9.72
N LEU A 104 -3.45 -5.65 -8.86
CA LEU A 104 -3.29 -4.20 -8.87
C LEU A 104 -1.82 -3.78 -8.71
N GLU A 105 -1.07 -4.48 -7.87
CA GLU A 105 0.37 -4.29 -7.72
C GLU A 105 1.17 -4.67 -8.97
N LEU A 106 0.67 -5.61 -9.78
CA LEU A 106 1.33 -6.07 -10.99
C LEU A 106 0.97 -5.24 -12.23
N MET A 107 -0.14 -4.51 -12.21
CA MET A 107 -0.61 -3.66 -13.32
C MET A 107 0.47 -2.72 -13.90
N PRO A 108 1.36 -2.08 -13.12
CA PRO A 108 2.45 -1.28 -13.67
C PRO A 108 3.38 -2.06 -14.62
N PHE A 109 3.64 -3.35 -14.34
CA PHE A 109 4.45 -4.23 -15.19
C PHE A 109 3.69 -4.70 -16.44
N LEU A 110 2.36 -4.55 -16.46
CA LEU A 110 1.49 -4.82 -17.60
C LEU A 110 1.25 -3.58 -18.49
N GLY A 111 1.88 -2.45 -18.17
CA GLY A 111 1.67 -1.18 -18.87
C GLY A 111 0.47 -0.38 -18.39
N MET A 112 -0.20 -0.80 -17.32
CA MET A 112 -1.43 -0.19 -16.78
C MET A 112 -1.16 0.66 -15.52
N GLY A 113 -0.08 1.44 -15.56
CA GLY A 113 0.41 2.16 -14.38
C GLY A 113 -0.50 3.30 -13.92
N GLU A 114 -1.15 4.02 -14.84
CA GLU A 114 -2.07 5.11 -14.52
C GLU A 114 -3.37 4.59 -13.93
N GLU A 115 -3.90 3.51 -14.52
CA GLU A 115 -5.09 2.80 -14.06
C GLU A 115 -4.86 2.29 -12.64
N ALA A 116 -3.69 1.67 -12.38
CA ALA A 116 -3.31 1.21 -11.06
C ALA A 116 -3.28 2.36 -10.04
N ALA A 117 -2.71 3.50 -10.39
CA ALA A 117 -2.68 4.68 -9.52
C ALA A 117 -4.09 5.23 -9.24
N GLY A 118 -4.97 5.25 -10.25
CA GLY A 118 -6.37 5.65 -10.12
C GLY A 118 -7.14 4.76 -9.15
N ILE A 119 -7.10 3.44 -9.38
CA ILE A 119 -7.77 2.44 -8.52
C ILE A 119 -7.21 2.51 -7.09
N THR A 120 -5.89 2.66 -6.93
CA THR A 120 -5.25 2.76 -5.62
C THR A 120 -5.72 4.00 -4.85
N SER A 121 -5.82 5.15 -5.53
CA SER A 121 -6.36 6.38 -4.95
C SER A 121 -7.81 6.20 -4.49
N ASP A 122 -8.64 5.56 -5.31
CA ASP A 122 -10.04 5.31 -4.99
C ASP A 122 -10.22 4.32 -3.84
N LEU A 123 -9.35 3.31 -3.73
CA LEU A 123 -9.34 2.40 -2.57
C LEU A 123 -9.04 3.12 -1.26
N LEU A 124 -8.09 4.06 -1.25
CA LEU A 124 -7.77 4.85 -0.05
C LEU A 124 -8.94 5.76 0.34
N LYS A 125 -9.63 6.38 -0.63
CA LYS A 125 -10.85 7.16 -0.37
C LYS A 125 -11.96 6.27 0.22
N LYS A 126 -12.22 5.12 -0.40
CA LYS A 126 -13.23 4.17 0.11
C LYS A 126 -12.85 3.59 1.48
N ALA A 127 -11.57 3.45 1.80
CA ALA A 127 -11.14 3.03 3.14
C ALA A 127 -11.60 4.04 4.21
N CYS A 128 -11.49 5.33 3.93
CA CYS A 128 -12.03 6.38 4.81
C CYS A 128 -13.55 6.32 4.95
N GLU A 129 -14.28 6.10 3.86
CA GLU A 129 -15.74 5.90 3.93
C GLU A 129 -16.11 4.68 4.78
N LEU A 130 -15.40 3.56 4.58
CA LEU A 130 -15.57 2.31 5.33
C LEU A 130 -15.29 2.48 6.82
N SER A 131 -14.33 3.34 7.19
CA SER A 131 -13.88 3.49 8.57
C SER A 131 -14.98 3.93 9.55
N ASN A 132 -16.02 4.61 9.05
CA ASN A 132 -17.18 4.99 9.85
C ASN A 132 -18.11 3.81 10.21
N ALA A 133 -18.01 2.70 9.47
CA ALA A 133 -18.83 1.51 9.67
C ALA A 133 -18.02 0.31 10.21
N ASP A 134 -16.76 0.18 9.79
CA ASP A 134 -15.87 -0.92 10.15
C ASP A 134 -14.41 -0.47 10.11
N GLU A 135 -13.92 0.01 11.27
CA GLU A 135 -12.56 0.51 11.46
C GLU A 135 -11.49 -0.54 11.13
N THR A 136 -11.74 -1.81 11.45
CA THR A 136 -10.77 -2.89 11.27
C THR A 136 -10.57 -3.19 9.79
N ARG A 137 -11.67 -3.28 9.02
CA ARG A 137 -11.58 -3.50 7.57
C ARG A 137 -11.00 -2.29 6.84
N ALA A 138 -11.33 -1.08 7.28
CA ALA A 138 -10.73 0.13 6.72
C ALA A 138 -9.21 0.14 6.92
N ALA A 139 -8.73 -0.15 8.13
CA ALA A 139 -7.31 -0.26 8.43
C ALA A 139 -6.62 -1.34 7.58
N GLU A 140 -7.22 -2.52 7.45
CA GLU A 140 -6.70 -3.60 6.61
C GLU A 140 -6.58 -3.16 5.14
N LEU A 141 -7.58 -2.45 4.60
CA LEU A 141 -7.56 -1.98 3.23
C LEU A 141 -6.42 -0.98 2.98
N VAL A 142 -6.19 -0.04 3.90
CA VAL A 142 -5.06 0.92 3.80
C VAL A 142 -3.73 0.17 3.82
N ARG A 143 -3.56 -0.81 4.72
CA ARG A 143 -2.33 -1.62 4.80
C ARG A 143 -2.09 -2.46 3.56
N LEU A 144 -3.14 -3.04 2.99
CA LEU A 144 -3.09 -3.78 1.74
C LEU A 144 -2.61 -2.91 0.57
N VAL A 145 -3.15 -1.69 0.47
CA VAL A 145 -2.72 -0.72 -0.54
C VAL A 145 -1.26 -0.31 -0.32
N ALA A 146 -0.89 -0.01 0.93
CA ALA A 146 0.45 0.43 1.30
C ALA A 146 1.55 -0.59 0.99
N ASN A 147 1.27 -1.87 1.24
CA ASN A 147 2.24 -2.97 1.08
C ASN A 147 2.08 -3.74 -0.24
N GLY A 148 1.15 -3.30 -1.10
CA GLY A 148 0.92 -3.85 -2.43
C GLY A 148 1.23 -2.80 -3.50
N PRO A 149 0.22 -2.20 -4.15
CA PRO A 149 0.43 -1.30 -5.29
C PRO A 149 1.34 -0.10 -5.01
N MET A 150 1.34 0.42 -3.78
CA MET A 150 2.20 1.55 -3.41
C MET A 150 3.70 1.22 -3.40
N THR A 151 4.08 -0.06 -3.48
CA THR A 151 5.49 -0.48 -3.52
C THR A 151 6.02 -0.68 -4.94
N THR A 152 5.15 -0.74 -5.94
CA THR A 152 5.53 -1.02 -7.36
C THR A 152 5.24 0.14 -8.30
N LEU A 153 4.39 1.09 -7.90
CA LEU A 153 4.17 2.32 -8.65
C LEU A 153 5.46 3.14 -8.79
N GLY A 154 5.56 3.95 -9.85
CA GLY A 154 6.61 4.96 -9.95
C GLY A 154 6.40 6.09 -8.93
N LEU A 155 7.47 6.75 -8.46
CA LEU A 155 7.39 7.79 -7.43
C LEU A 155 6.44 8.95 -7.79
N ASP A 156 6.35 9.31 -9.08
CA ASP A 156 5.39 10.32 -9.56
C ASP A 156 3.94 9.90 -9.28
N ARG A 157 3.61 8.63 -9.56
CA ARG A 157 2.28 8.06 -9.33
C ARG A 157 1.99 7.86 -7.85
N VAL A 158 3.00 7.47 -7.06
CA VAL A 158 2.88 7.44 -5.60
C VAL A 158 2.53 8.83 -5.07
N ALA A 159 3.21 9.87 -5.54
CA ALA A 159 2.91 11.25 -5.14
C ALA A 159 1.49 11.68 -5.55
N GLN A 160 1.01 11.26 -6.73
CA GLN A 160 -0.37 11.46 -7.17
C GLN A 160 -1.37 10.76 -6.24
N VAL A 161 -1.14 9.49 -5.89
CA VAL A 161 -2.00 8.73 -4.97
C VAL A 161 -2.07 9.41 -3.61
N ILE A 162 -0.92 9.79 -3.02
CA ILE A 162 -0.86 10.51 -1.74
C ILE A 162 -1.67 11.82 -1.80
N SER A 163 -1.60 12.55 -2.92
CA SER A 163 -2.33 13.81 -3.10
C SER A 163 -3.85 13.63 -3.05
N ALA A 164 -4.36 12.46 -3.43
CA ALA A 164 -5.77 12.13 -3.47
C ALA A 164 -6.34 11.65 -2.12
N VAL A 165 -5.49 11.47 -1.09
CA VAL A 165 -5.93 11.07 0.25
C VAL A 165 -6.52 12.28 0.99
N GLU A 166 -7.75 12.11 1.48
CA GLU A 166 -8.50 13.13 2.23
C GLU A 166 -8.81 12.62 3.64
N PRO A 167 -7.91 12.87 4.63
CA PRO A 167 -8.07 12.34 5.98
C PRO A 167 -9.26 12.92 6.76
N GLU A 168 -9.80 14.06 6.33
CA GLU A 168 -10.84 14.81 7.03
C GLU A 168 -12.20 14.08 7.11
N GLY A 169 -12.42 13.07 6.26
CA GLY A 169 -13.61 12.21 6.27
C GLY A 169 -13.40 10.83 6.90
N CYS A 170 -12.19 10.55 7.40
CA CYS A 170 -11.84 9.25 7.95
C CYS A 170 -12.05 9.23 9.47
N HIS A 171 -12.42 8.08 10.01
CA HIS A 171 -12.35 7.84 11.44
C HIS A 171 -10.89 7.97 11.93
N VAL A 172 -10.70 8.44 13.16
CA VAL A 172 -9.38 8.72 13.73
C VAL A 172 -8.44 7.50 13.73
N CYS A 173 -9.00 6.28 13.81
CA CYS A 173 -8.24 5.03 13.71
C CYS A 173 -7.49 4.88 12.38
N CYS A 174 -8.02 5.42 11.28
CA CYS A 174 -7.40 5.35 9.95
C CYS A 174 -6.26 6.35 9.80
N LEU A 175 -6.22 7.41 10.60
CA LEU A 175 -5.14 8.40 10.55
C LEU A 175 -3.80 7.77 10.92
N GLU A 176 -3.77 6.93 11.95
CA GLU A 176 -2.57 6.18 12.35
C GLU A 176 -2.08 5.28 11.22
N VAL A 177 -3.00 4.55 10.56
CA VAL A 177 -2.67 3.64 9.46
C VAL A 177 -2.22 4.40 8.21
N ILE A 178 -2.71 5.61 7.97
CA ILE A 178 -2.20 6.49 6.91
C ILE A 178 -0.73 6.87 7.19
N VAL A 179 -0.35 7.09 8.44
CA VAL A 179 1.07 7.33 8.81
C VAL A 179 1.91 6.06 8.62
N GLU A 180 1.38 4.89 8.99
CA GLU A 180 2.03 3.59 8.69
C GLU A 180 2.24 3.42 7.18
N MET A 181 1.25 3.78 6.36
CA MET A 181 1.35 3.72 4.90
C MET A 181 2.48 4.60 4.39
N LEU A 182 2.59 5.85 4.85
CA LEU A 182 3.70 6.74 4.49
C LEU A 182 5.05 6.11 4.85
N ASN A 183 5.12 5.40 5.97
CA ASN A 183 6.32 4.69 6.38
C ASN A 183 6.68 3.52 5.45
N SER A 184 5.69 2.69 5.10
CA SER A 184 5.88 1.61 4.13
C SER A 184 6.36 2.13 2.78
N ILE A 185 5.82 3.26 2.31
CA ILE A 185 6.24 3.89 1.06
C ILE A 185 7.72 4.27 1.13
N VAL A 186 8.15 5.05 2.11
CA VAL A 186 9.55 5.54 2.15
C VAL A 186 10.58 4.42 2.34
N LEU A 187 10.16 3.28 2.91
CA LEU A 187 10.98 2.07 3.04
C LEU A 187 11.03 1.22 1.76
N SER A 188 10.00 1.30 0.92
CA SER A 188 9.89 0.51 -0.31
C SER A 188 10.76 1.05 -1.44
N TYR A 189 11.21 2.30 -1.35
CA TYR A 189 12.04 2.95 -2.38
C TYR A 189 13.45 3.27 -1.87
N PRO A 190 14.45 3.31 -2.76
CA PRO A 190 15.79 3.77 -2.38
C PRO A 190 15.74 5.16 -1.76
N PRO A 191 16.35 5.38 -0.57
CA PRO A 191 16.25 6.66 0.15
C PRO A 191 16.65 7.86 -0.71
N LYS A 192 17.74 7.74 -1.48
CA LYS A 192 18.19 8.80 -2.40
C LYS A 192 17.12 9.20 -3.41
N SER A 193 16.37 8.24 -3.94
CA SER A 193 15.29 8.49 -4.91
C SER A 193 14.11 9.21 -4.24
N VAL A 194 13.74 8.81 -3.02
CA VAL A 194 12.69 9.47 -2.22
C VAL A 194 13.05 10.93 -1.98
N PHE A 195 14.26 11.21 -1.50
CA PHE A 195 14.67 12.58 -1.18
C PHE A 195 14.89 13.47 -2.40
N ALA A 196 15.35 12.91 -3.52
CA ALA A 196 15.46 13.64 -4.78
C ALA A 196 14.07 14.03 -5.36
N HIS A 197 13.02 13.30 -5.00
CA HIS A 197 11.67 13.49 -5.53
C HIS A 197 10.88 14.57 -4.74
N ARG A 198 11.20 15.84 -4.98
CA ARG A 198 10.61 16.98 -4.24
C ARG A 198 9.08 16.99 -4.18
N THR A 199 8.42 16.63 -5.28
CA THR A 199 6.96 16.53 -5.33
C THR A 199 6.44 15.53 -4.30
N LEU A 200 7.10 14.37 -4.15
CA LEU A 200 6.68 13.35 -3.20
C LEU A 200 6.81 13.86 -1.77
N LEU A 201 7.97 14.41 -1.40
CA LEU A 201 8.19 14.96 -0.06
C LEU A 201 7.20 16.08 0.28
N THR A 202 6.86 16.93 -0.69
CA THR A 202 5.85 17.98 -0.52
C THR A 202 4.49 17.37 -0.22
N ARG A 203 4.06 16.36 -0.99
CA ARG A 203 2.78 15.66 -0.76
C ARG A 203 2.74 14.90 0.56
N VAL A 204 3.86 14.31 0.98
CA VAL A 204 4.02 13.68 2.30
C VAL A 204 3.80 14.71 3.41
N GLY A 205 4.47 15.88 3.34
CA GLY A 205 4.29 16.95 4.32
C GLY A 205 2.86 17.48 4.37
N GLU A 206 2.25 17.72 3.21
CA GLU A 206 0.84 18.13 3.12
C GLU A 206 -0.11 17.10 3.73
N LEU A 207 0.07 15.80 3.45
CA LEU A 207 -0.79 14.75 4.02
C LEU A 207 -0.61 14.65 5.54
N LEU A 208 0.63 14.72 6.04
CA LEU A 208 0.89 14.72 7.49
C LEU A 208 0.20 15.89 8.18
N ASN A 209 0.24 17.09 7.61
CA ASN A 209 -0.49 18.24 8.15
C ASN A 209 -2.00 17.99 8.20
N LYS A 210 -2.60 17.47 7.12
CA LYS A 210 -4.03 17.14 7.11
C LYS A 210 -4.39 16.06 8.15
N VAL A 211 -3.51 15.07 8.36
CA VAL A 211 -3.65 14.05 9.39
C VAL A 211 -3.62 14.67 10.78
N LEU A 212 -2.66 15.55 11.06
CA LEU A 212 -2.52 16.24 12.35
C LEU A 212 -3.70 17.19 12.62
N ASP A 213 -4.13 17.95 11.61
CA ASP A 213 -5.30 18.84 11.69
C ASP A 213 -6.58 18.04 12.00
N THR A 214 -6.72 16.85 11.42
CA THR A 214 -7.87 15.97 11.70
C THR A 214 -7.79 15.41 13.12
N ALA A 215 -6.61 14.96 13.56
CA ALA A 215 -6.41 14.47 14.93
C ALA A 215 -6.70 15.56 15.97
N LEU A 216 -6.24 16.80 15.76
CA LEU A 216 -6.47 17.97 16.61
C LEU A 216 -7.96 18.25 16.90
N LYS A 217 -8.82 18.03 15.90
CA LYS A 217 -10.29 18.18 16.00
C LYS A 217 -10.91 17.13 16.93
N THR A 218 -10.26 15.98 17.11
CA THR A 218 -10.79 14.85 17.88
C THR A 218 -10.27 14.74 19.32
N VAL A 219 -9.24 15.53 19.69
CA VAL A 219 -8.58 15.48 21.01
C VAL A 219 -9.54 15.65 22.19
N GLU A 220 -10.59 16.46 22.03
CA GLU A 220 -11.56 16.72 23.10
C GLU A 220 -12.53 15.55 23.32
N SER A 221 -12.85 14.80 22.27
CA SER A 221 -13.75 13.64 22.33
C SER A 221 -13.01 12.35 22.67
N ASP A 222 -11.77 12.19 22.20
CA ASP A 222 -10.93 11.03 22.45
C ASP A 222 -9.45 11.47 22.44
N LYS A 223 -8.75 11.28 23.56
CA LYS A 223 -7.31 11.57 23.66
C LYS A 223 -6.43 10.43 23.18
N GLU A 224 -6.93 9.20 23.19
CA GLU A 224 -6.11 8.02 22.96
C GLU A 224 -5.71 7.92 21.49
N ALA A 225 -6.67 8.04 20.57
CA ALA A 225 -6.38 7.94 19.14
C ALA A 225 -5.47 9.07 18.63
N PRO A 226 -5.69 10.36 18.96
CA PRO A 226 -4.74 11.43 18.60
C PRO A 226 -3.36 11.26 19.23
N THR A 227 -3.26 10.65 20.42
CA THR A 227 -1.96 10.30 21.02
C THR A 227 -1.23 9.26 20.17
N ARG A 228 -1.92 8.26 19.63
CA ARG A 228 -1.33 7.28 18.70
C ARG A 228 -0.87 7.95 17.41
N VAL A 229 -1.68 8.86 16.84
CA VAL A 229 -1.29 9.65 15.66
C VAL A 229 -0.03 10.49 15.94
N PHE A 230 0.01 11.22 17.05
CA PHE A 230 1.17 12.02 17.47
C PHE A 230 2.45 11.17 17.52
N ARG A 231 2.37 9.98 18.17
CA ARG A 231 3.50 9.05 18.27
C ARG A 231 3.89 8.47 16.92
N GLY A 232 2.92 8.12 16.09
CA GLY A 232 3.16 7.62 14.74
C GLY A 232 3.90 8.63 13.87
N VAL A 233 3.44 9.89 13.84
CA VAL A 233 4.10 10.96 13.07
C VAL A 233 5.50 11.24 13.61
N SER A 234 5.66 11.27 14.94
CA SER A 234 6.96 11.44 15.60
C SER A 234 7.96 10.34 15.23
N ALA A 235 7.50 9.09 15.22
CA ALA A 235 8.31 7.94 14.82
C ALA A 235 8.68 8.01 13.33
N PHE A 236 7.72 8.35 12.48
CA PHE A 236 7.94 8.52 11.04
C PHE A 236 8.99 9.61 10.74
N LEU A 237 8.90 10.78 11.36
CA LEU A 237 9.88 11.86 11.19
C LEU A 237 11.28 11.43 11.68
N SER A 238 11.34 10.70 12.79
CA SER A 238 12.61 10.17 13.32
C SER A 238 13.26 9.17 12.35
N GLN A 239 12.45 8.31 11.74
CA GLN A 239 12.89 7.35 10.74
C GLN A 239 13.36 8.04 9.46
N LEU A 240 12.59 9.01 8.95
CA LEU A 240 12.98 9.81 7.79
C LEU A 240 14.30 10.54 8.02
N ARG A 241 14.54 11.06 9.23
CA ARG A 241 15.82 11.67 9.57
C ARG A 241 16.98 10.68 9.46
N SER A 242 16.79 9.46 9.97
CA SER A 242 17.81 8.40 9.85
C SER A 242 18.14 8.14 8.38
N LEU A 243 17.10 7.95 7.55
CA LEU A 243 17.26 7.75 6.11
C LEU A 243 17.95 8.94 5.43
N ALA A 244 17.60 10.17 5.82
CA ALA A 244 18.21 11.39 5.30
C ALA A 244 19.69 11.50 5.68
N SER A 245 20.06 11.08 6.88
CA SER A 245 21.46 11.02 7.32
C SER A 245 22.26 10.02 6.50
N ASP A 246 21.69 8.83 6.28
CA ASP A 246 22.33 7.78 5.48
C ASP A 246 22.47 8.18 4.00
N SER A 247 21.50 8.93 3.47
CA SER A 247 21.49 9.40 2.08
C SER A 247 22.19 10.74 1.85
N LYS A 248 22.59 11.45 2.92
CA LYS A 248 23.09 12.84 2.91
C LYS A 248 22.08 13.86 2.35
N SER A 249 20.80 13.68 2.64
CA SER A 249 19.68 14.50 2.16
C SER A 249 19.07 15.37 3.27
N HIS A 250 19.93 15.99 4.08
CA HIS A 250 19.50 16.76 5.25
C HIS A 250 18.66 17.97 4.90
N GLU A 251 18.93 18.64 3.79
CA GLU A 251 18.21 19.86 3.38
C GLU A 251 16.77 19.53 2.98
N GLU A 252 16.56 18.50 2.18
CA GLU A 252 15.23 18.07 1.74
C GLU A 252 14.39 17.57 2.91
N PHE A 253 15.00 16.81 3.83
CA PHE A 253 14.35 16.41 5.07
C PHE A 253 13.97 17.64 5.92
N SER A 254 14.89 18.59 6.10
CA SER A 254 14.66 19.77 6.93
C SER A 254 13.53 20.64 6.37
N ALA A 255 13.45 20.80 5.05
CA ALA A 255 12.37 21.55 4.39
C ALA A 255 11.00 20.89 4.63
N MET A 256 10.90 19.57 4.43
CA MET A 256 9.66 18.83 4.68
C MET A 256 9.29 18.86 6.18
N ARG A 257 10.24 18.56 7.09
CA ARG A 257 10.02 18.61 8.54
C ARG A 257 9.49 19.96 8.98
N SER A 258 10.09 21.05 8.50
CA SER A 258 9.70 22.42 8.89
C SER A 258 8.24 22.71 8.56
N SER A 259 7.69 22.07 7.51
CA SER A 259 6.27 22.22 7.16
C SER A 259 5.30 21.48 8.10
N VAL A 260 5.78 20.50 8.88
CA VAL A 260 4.95 19.60 9.70
C VAL A 260 5.13 19.84 11.21
N ILE A 261 6.32 20.26 11.63
CA ILE A 261 6.71 20.27 13.04
C ILE A 261 5.84 21.20 13.90
N GLU A 262 5.37 22.31 13.35
CA GLU A 262 4.48 23.25 14.06
C GLU A 262 3.15 22.58 14.43
N ARG A 263 2.48 21.92 13.47
CA ARG A 263 1.23 21.18 13.73
C ARG A 263 1.41 20.00 14.66
N LEU A 264 2.55 19.31 14.58
CA LEU A 264 2.87 18.24 15.53
C LEU A 264 3.06 18.81 16.95
N GLY A 265 3.69 19.99 17.05
CA GLY A 265 3.82 20.79 18.28
C GLY A 265 2.48 21.10 18.91
N GLU A 266 1.58 21.72 18.15
CA GLU A 266 0.23 22.05 18.62
C GLU A 266 -0.55 20.82 19.11
N LEU A 267 -0.44 19.68 18.40
CA LEU A 267 -1.08 18.44 18.82
C LEU A 267 -0.49 17.92 20.14
N GLY A 268 0.84 17.93 20.29
CA GLY A 268 1.47 17.49 21.52
C GLY A 268 1.15 18.41 22.71
N GLU A 269 1.08 19.72 22.52
CA GLU A 269 0.64 20.68 23.54
C GLU A 269 -0.79 20.39 23.99
N LYS A 270 -1.72 20.20 23.05
CA LYS A 270 -3.13 19.88 23.36
C LYS A 270 -3.28 18.55 24.10
N LEU A 271 -2.35 17.61 23.88
CA LEU A 271 -2.31 16.31 24.56
C LEU A 271 -1.54 16.34 25.90
N GLY A 272 -0.81 17.41 26.21
CA GLY A 272 0.07 17.49 27.39
C GLY A 272 1.35 16.67 27.26
N LEU A 273 1.87 16.52 26.04
CA LEU A 273 3.07 15.75 25.68
C LEU A 273 4.32 16.63 25.45
N ASP A 274 4.36 17.83 26.06
CA ASP A 274 5.43 18.83 25.87
C ASP A 274 6.85 18.29 26.11
N ARG A 275 6.98 17.33 27.03
CA ARG A 275 8.27 16.67 27.32
C ARG A 275 8.72 15.76 26.19
N GLU A 276 7.79 15.08 25.53
CA GLU A 276 8.08 14.23 24.36
C GLU A 276 8.46 15.13 23.18
N LEU A 277 7.74 16.23 22.94
CA LEU A 277 8.07 17.26 21.93
C LEU A 277 9.46 17.86 22.13
N GLY A 278 9.78 18.31 23.35
CA GLY A 278 11.09 18.88 23.65
C GLY A 278 12.23 17.86 23.58
N SER A 279 11.94 16.56 23.63
CA SER A 279 12.91 15.50 23.32
C SER A 279 13.03 15.27 21.81
N LEU A 280 11.92 15.34 21.08
CA LEU A 280 11.84 15.18 19.64
C LEU A 280 12.58 16.30 18.91
N ASP A 281 12.40 17.56 19.30
CA ASP A 281 13.06 18.70 18.66
C ASP A 281 14.59 18.71 18.84
N ARG A 282 15.07 18.14 19.96
CA ARG A 282 16.50 17.91 20.19
C ARG A 282 17.01 16.67 19.48
N ALA A 283 16.12 15.72 19.21
CA ALA A 283 16.36 14.47 18.53
C ALA A 283 15.91 14.50 17.07
N LEU A 284 15.65 15.67 16.46
CA LEU A 284 15.36 15.85 15.05
C LEU A 284 16.24 16.94 14.47
#